data_AF-A0AAU5UHJ0-F1
#
_entry.id   AF-A0AAU5UHJ0-F1
#
_cell.length_a   1.000
_cell.length_b   1.000
_cell.length_c   1.000
_cell.angle_alpha   90.00
_cell.angle_beta   90.00
_cell.angle_gamma   90.00
#
_symmetry.space_group_name_H-M   'P 1'
#
loop_
_entity.id
_entity.type
_entity.pdbx_description
1 polymer ?
#
loop_
_entity_poly.entity_id
_entity_poly.type
_entity_poly.pdbx_seq_one_letter_code
_entity_poly.pdbx_strand_id
1 'polypeptide(L)'
;MSDWNRTGPVVVEVDGSAENLRVVDYASAEALRVGAELVLVAPYSAHGSYSPMTPGYAPKSPAEQADAAVRAAVAHVRHRDGYGIELAGITEEGSRLRVLAHAARKARMLVIRRSRSRGPQRLVHTQTNLTLAARAGCPVVVVPLSWKPSLLDRKVAVGIDGTALSAEALEFAFGVAAGREADLIVVHAGVPAERAFSDEDPDCSWISRADHILSENLAPWTSRFPDVRVTRFLSSRQPAAALVHESGDVGLVVVGAHSGALPIDPVARRSMAAMTCPVAVVPHHLAEAVQADRRTDVLIGGES
;
A
#
# COMPACT_ATOMS: atom_id res chain seq x y z
N MET A 1 7.24 -18.86 -2.89
CA MET A 1 7.85 -17.88 -3.82
C MET A 1 6.75 -17.10 -4.51
N SER A 2 6.38 -15.94 -3.94
CA SER A 2 5.54 -14.97 -4.63
C SER A 2 6.32 -13.65 -4.65
N ASP A 3 7.35 -13.59 -5.50
CA ASP A 3 7.84 -12.28 -5.95
C ASP A 3 6.69 -11.65 -6.74
N TRP A 4 6.08 -10.61 -6.20
CA TRP A 4 5.07 -9.88 -6.95
C TRP A 4 5.69 -9.35 -8.24
N ASN A 5 4.96 -9.48 -9.34
CA ASN A 5 5.51 -9.15 -10.64
C ASN A 5 5.60 -7.64 -10.82
N ARG A 6 6.81 -7.09 -10.71
CA ARG A 6 7.07 -5.65 -10.90
C ARG A 6 6.71 -5.15 -12.30
N THR A 7 6.55 -6.04 -13.28
CA THR A 7 6.12 -5.70 -14.65
C THR A 7 4.64 -6.01 -14.91
N GLY A 8 3.90 -6.43 -13.89
CA GLY A 8 2.48 -6.75 -13.99
C GLY A 8 1.58 -5.52 -14.14
N PRO A 9 0.27 -5.72 -14.28
CA PRO A 9 -0.69 -4.62 -14.37
C PRO A 9 -0.82 -3.85 -13.05
N VAL A 10 -1.34 -2.63 -13.16
CA VAL A 10 -1.94 -1.93 -12.02
C VAL A 10 -3.40 -2.39 -11.92
N VAL A 11 -3.79 -2.97 -10.80
CA VAL A 11 -5.17 -3.41 -10.57
C VAL A 11 -5.88 -2.35 -9.73
N VAL A 12 -7.13 -2.02 -10.04
CA VAL A 12 -7.94 -1.08 -9.24
C VAL A 12 -9.31 -1.65 -8.90
N GLU A 13 -9.72 -1.50 -7.63
CA GLU A 13 -11.07 -1.81 -7.19
C GLU A 13 -12.07 -0.76 -7.69
N VAL A 14 -13.12 -1.24 -8.35
CA VAL A 14 -14.29 -0.47 -8.77
C VAL A 14 -15.51 -0.86 -7.95
N ASP A 15 -16.18 0.13 -7.34
CA ASP A 15 -17.39 -0.11 -6.52
C ASP A 15 -18.67 0.54 -7.07
N GLY A 16 -18.57 1.18 -8.24
CA GLY A 16 -19.70 1.83 -8.93
C GLY A 16 -20.09 3.21 -8.37
N SER A 17 -19.44 3.69 -7.31
CA SER A 17 -19.68 5.04 -6.80
C SER A 17 -18.90 6.09 -7.61
N ALA A 18 -19.51 7.27 -7.79
CA ALA A 18 -18.84 8.40 -8.46
C ALA A 18 -17.57 8.86 -7.72
N GLU A 19 -17.51 8.69 -6.39
CA GLU A 19 -16.34 9.04 -5.59
C GLU A 19 -15.17 8.08 -5.80
N ASN A 20 -15.43 6.80 -6.07
CA ASN A 20 -14.39 5.81 -6.37
C ASN A 20 -13.67 6.08 -7.69
N LEU A 21 -14.23 6.90 -8.59
CA LEU A 21 -13.51 7.37 -9.78
C LEU A 21 -12.21 8.10 -9.45
N ARG A 22 -12.06 8.70 -8.26
CA ARG A 22 -10.77 9.27 -7.80
C ARG A 22 -9.70 8.21 -7.54
N VAL A 23 -10.11 7.02 -7.13
CA VAL A 23 -9.22 5.89 -6.93
C VAL A 23 -8.81 5.31 -8.28
N VAL A 24 -9.74 5.28 -9.24
CA VAL A 24 -9.45 4.95 -10.64
C VAL A 24 -8.51 5.98 -11.27
N ASP A 25 -8.71 7.28 -11.03
CA ASP A 25 -7.84 8.36 -11.48
C ASP A 25 -6.39 8.19 -10.99
N TYR A 26 -6.23 7.79 -9.72
CA TYR A 26 -4.93 7.50 -9.12
C TYR A 26 -4.28 6.28 -9.78
N ALA A 27 -5.03 5.18 -9.93
CA ALA A 27 -4.51 3.96 -10.53
C ALA A 27 -4.11 4.15 -12.00
N SER A 28 -4.91 4.91 -12.76
CA SER A 28 -4.60 5.29 -14.14
C SER A 28 -3.31 6.10 -14.23
N ALA A 29 -3.12 7.08 -13.33
CA ALA A 29 -1.88 7.85 -13.28
C ALA A 29 -0.65 6.98 -12.96
N GLU A 30 -0.78 6.02 -12.03
CA GLU A 30 0.29 5.06 -11.74
C GLU A 30 0.61 4.16 -12.93
N ALA A 31 -0.42 3.66 -13.62
CA ALA A 31 -0.27 2.78 -14.77
C ALA A 31 0.39 3.50 -15.97
N LEU A 32 0.02 4.77 -16.23
CA LEU A 32 0.65 5.60 -17.26
C LEU A 32 2.13 5.86 -16.98
N ARG A 33 2.49 6.19 -15.73
CA ARG A 33 3.88 6.47 -15.33
C ARG A 33 4.84 5.32 -15.62
N VAL A 34 4.32 4.10 -15.59
CA VAL A 34 5.11 2.87 -15.62
C VAL A 34 4.83 2.03 -16.87
N GLY A 35 4.03 2.56 -17.80
CA GLY A 35 3.67 1.90 -19.04
C GLY A 35 2.99 0.55 -18.85
N ALA A 36 2.16 0.40 -17.82
CA ALA A 36 1.48 -0.86 -17.50
C ALA A 36 0.00 -0.84 -17.90
N GLU A 37 -0.56 -2.02 -18.14
CA GLU A 37 -2.00 -2.23 -18.25
C GLU A 37 -2.71 -1.82 -16.95
N LEU A 38 -3.87 -1.18 -17.06
CA LEU A 38 -4.78 -0.92 -15.95
C LEU A 38 -5.96 -1.89 -15.99
N VAL A 39 -6.09 -2.69 -14.93
CA VAL A 39 -7.15 -3.69 -14.79
C VAL A 39 -8.16 -3.19 -13.76
N LEU A 40 -9.39 -2.91 -14.21
CA LEU A 40 -10.50 -2.45 -13.39
C LEU A 40 -11.33 -3.65 -12.91
N VAL A 41 -11.42 -3.86 -11.60
CA VAL A 41 -12.05 -5.06 -11.02
C VAL A 41 -13.22 -4.66 -10.13
N ALA A 42 -14.43 -5.12 -10.47
CA ALA A 42 -15.62 -4.96 -9.62
C ALA A 42 -16.08 -6.33 -9.07
N PRO A 43 -15.75 -6.67 -7.82
CA PRO A 43 -16.30 -7.84 -7.17
C PRO A 43 -17.77 -7.63 -6.83
N TYR A 44 -18.60 -8.67 -7.01
CA TYR A 44 -20.01 -8.63 -6.62
C TYR A 44 -20.43 -9.90 -5.85
N SER A 45 -21.49 -9.79 -5.05
CA SER A 45 -22.11 -10.94 -4.39
C SER A 45 -23.51 -11.15 -4.95
N ALA A 46 -23.82 -12.37 -5.40
CA ALA A 46 -25.17 -12.72 -5.86
C ALA A 46 -26.22 -12.64 -4.73
N HIS A 47 -25.78 -12.72 -3.47
CA HIS A 47 -26.64 -12.67 -2.28
C HIS A 47 -26.88 -11.23 -1.77
N GLY A 48 -27.04 -10.27 -2.68
CA GLY A 48 -27.27 -8.87 -2.33
C GLY A 48 -28.53 -8.67 -1.50
N SER A 49 -28.53 -7.67 -0.63
CA SER A 49 -29.70 -7.30 0.19
C SER A 49 -30.93 -7.08 -0.68
N TYR A 50 -32.00 -7.81 -0.33
CA TYR A 50 -33.33 -7.66 -0.90
C TYR A 50 -33.77 -6.19 -0.85
N SER A 51 -33.86 -5.53 -2.00
CA SER A 51 -34.43 -4.18 -2.09
C SER A 51 -35.96 -4.33 -2.13
N PRO A 52 -36.73 -3.59 -1.30
CA PRO A 52 -38.18 -3.61 -1.40
C PRO A 52 -38.59 -3.24 -2.82
N MET A 53 -39.44 -4.06 -3.43
CA MET A 53 -39.85 -3.89 -4.82
C MET A 53 -40.68 -2.62 -4.98
N THR A 54 -40.23 -1.73 -5.87
CA THR A 54 -41.07 -0.67 -6.39
C THR A 54 -41.88 -1.25 -7.57
N PRO A 55 -43.21 -1.14 -7.60
CA PRO A 55 -44.02 -1.68 -8.69
C PRO A 55 -43.53 -1.15 -10.06
N GLY A 56 -43.25 -2.06 -11.00
CA GLY A 56 -42.77 -1.71 -12.34
C GLY A 56 -41.25 -1.46 -12.47
N TYR A 57 -40.49 -1.49 -11.37
CA TYR A 57 -39.03 -1.39 -11.40
C TYR A 57 -38.40 -2.74 -11.04
N ALA A 58 -37.82 -3.42 -12.03
CA ALA A 58 -36.91 -4.54 -11.78
C ALA A 58 -35.52 -3.96 -11.46
N PRO A 59 -35.02 -4.06 -10.22
CA PRO A 59 -33.67 -3.60 -9.91
C PRO A 59 -32.67 -4.43 -10.73
N LYS A 60 -31.63 -3.77 -11.25
CA LYS A 60 -30.51 -4.46 -11.90
C LYS A 60 -29.93 -5.51 -10.97
N SER A 61 -29.60 -6.68 -11.50
CA SER A 61 -28.89 -7.71 -10.76
C SER A 61 -27.53 -7.19 -10.26
N PRO A 62 -26.97 -7.75 -9.16
CA PRO A 62 -25.63 -7.38 -8.70
C PRO A 62 -24.55 -7.50 -9.79
N ALA A 63 -24.66 -8.49 -10.68
CA ALA A 63 -23.76 -8.65 -11.82
C ALA A 63 -23.89 -7.49 -12.82
N GLU A 64 -25.11 -7.12 -13.23
CA GLU A 64 -25.33 -6.00 -14.14
C GLU A 64 -24.89 -4.65 -13.53
N GLN A 65 -24.99 -4.50 -12.21
CA GLN A 65 -24.48 -3.33 -11.50
C GLN A 65 -22.95 -3.27 -11.55
N ALA A 66 -22.26 -4.39 -11.31
CA ALA A 66 -20.81 -4.49 -11.43
C ALA A 66 -20.34 -4.22 -12.87
N ASP A 67 -21.02 -4.78 -13.86
CA ASP A 67 -20.70 -4.54 -15.28
C ASP A 67 -20.89 -3.08 -15.66
N ALA A 68 -21.97 -2.45 -15.18
CA ALA A 68 -22.21 -1.03 -15.39
C ALA A 68 -21.13 -0.17 -14.72
N ALA A 69 -20.70 -0.55 -13.52
CA ALA A 69 -19.63 0.13 -12.79
C ALA A 69 -18.29 0.06 -13.55
N VAL A 70 -17.88 -1.12 -14.02
CA VAL A 70 -16.67 -1.29 -14.83
C VAL A 70 -16.76 -0.52 -16.13
N ARG A 71 -17.89 -0.60 -16.86
CA ARG A 71 -18.08 0.18 -18.10
C ARG A 71 -17.97 1.68 -17.87
N ALA A 72 -18.56 2.19 -16.79
CA ALA A 72 -18.48 3.60 -16.44
C ALA A 72 -17.04 4.01 -16.10
N ALA A 73 -16.31 3.18 -15.34
CA ALA A 73 -14.92 3.44 -15.00
C ALA A 73 -13.99 3.39 -16.23
N VAL A 74 -14.20 2.45 -17.16
CA VAL A 74 -13.49 2.39 -18.45
C VAL A 74 -13.75 3.64 -19.27
N ALA A 75 -15.02 4.05 -19.41
CA ALA A 75 -15.38 5.26 -20.15
C ALA A 75 -14.74 6.52 -19.53
N HIS A 76 -14.71 6.58 -18.19
CA HIS A 76 -14.06 7.66 -17.45
C HIS A 76 -12.55 7.74 -17.72
N VAL A 77 -11.83 6.61 -17.67
CA VAL A 77 -10.39 6.57 -17.98
C VAL A 77 -10.15 6.95 -19.44
N ARG A 78 -10.94 6.42 -20.39
CA ARG A 78 -10.80 6.75 -21.82
C ARG A 78 -11.04 8.24 -22.08
N HIS A 79 -12.03 8.84 -21.41
CA HIS A 79 -12.32 10.27 -21.55
C HIS A 79 -11.17 11.14 -21.01
N ARG A 80 -10.59 10.75 -19.87
CA ARG A 80 -9.55 11.56 -19.19
C ARG A 80 -8.16 11.37 -19.78
N ASP A 81 -7.76 10.12 -20.00
CA ASP A 81 -6.39 9.71 -20.28
C ASP A 81 -6.21 9.20 -21.72
N GLY A 82 -7.30 9.09 -22.49
CA GLY A 82 -7.28 8.67 -23.89
C GLY A 82 -7.03 7.17 -24.10
N TYR A 83 -6.38 6.85 -25.21
CA TYR A 83 -6.11 5.46 -25.63
C TYR A 83 -4.67 5.00 -25.39
N GLY A 84 -3.85 5.82 -24.72
CA GLY A 84 -2.44 5.50 -24.43
C GLY A 84 -2.22 4.42 -23.37
N ILE A 85 -3.30 3.97 -22.71
CA ILE A 85 -3.29 2.94 -21.68
C ILE A 85 -4.07 1.70 -22.13
N GLU A 86 -3.47 0.53 -21.97
CA GLU A 86 -4.17 -0.75 -22.12
C GLU A 86 -5.12 -0.95 -20.93
N LEU A 87 -6.37 -1.30 -21.22
CA LEU A 87 -7.43 -1.44 -20.21
C LEU A 87 -8.07 -2.82 -20.29
N ALA A 88 -8.22 -3.46 -19.14
CA ALA A 88 -9.08 -4.62 -18.97
C ALA A 88 -10.14 -4.35 -17.89
N GLY A 89 -11.37 -4.80 -18.13
CA GLY A 89 -12.46 -4.75 -17.17
C GLY A 89 -12.84 -6.15 -16.71
N ILE A 90 -12.86 -6.39 -15.41
CA ILE A 90 -13.20 -7.68 -14.81
C ILE A 90 -14.35 -7.49 -13.84
N THR A 91 -15.42 -8.24 -14.05
CA THR A 91 -16.49 -8.44 -13.08
C THR A 91 -16.48 -9.88 -12.64
N GLU A 92 -16.46 -10.12 -11.33
CA GLU A 92 -16.35 -11.47 -10.80
C GLU A 92 -17.24 -11.61 -9.56
N GLU A 93 -18.04 -12.68 -9.55
CA GLU A 93 -18.79 -13.04 -8.36
C GLU A 93 -17.84 -13.52 -7.28
N GLY A 94 -17.96 -12.99 -6.06
CA GLY A 94 -17.19 -13.44 -4.91
C GLY A 94 -17.09 -12.41 -3.81
N SER A 95 -16.48 -12.81 -2.69
CA SER A 95 -16.11 -11.84 -1.66
C SER A 95 -15.05 -10.89 -2.22
N ARG A 96 -15.15 -9.61 -1.85
CA ARG A 96 -14.16 -8.57 -2.18
C ARG A 96 -12.72 -9.05 -1.96
N LEU A 97 -12.47 -9.71 -0.82
CA LEU A 97 -11.15 -10.22 -0.46
C LEU A 97 -10.65 -11.27 -1.46
N ARG A 98 -11.47 -12.25 -1.84
CA ARG A 98 -11.09 -13.34 -2.75
C ARG A 98 -10.80 -12.82 -4.14
N VAL A 99 -11.74 -12.05 -4.70
CA VAL A 99 -11.65 -11.54 -6.08
C VAL A 99 -10.47 -10.60 -6.24
N LEU A 100 -10.31 -9.62 -5.34
CA LEU A 100 -9.20 -8.67 -5.43
C LEU A 100 -7.85 -9.34 -5.18
N ALA A 101 -7.74 -10.25 -4.22
CA ALA A 101 -6.49 -11.00 -4.01
C ALA A 101 -6.14 -11.87 -5.23
N HIS A 102 -7.13 -12.48 -5.88
CA HIS A 102 -6.93 -13.28 -7.08
C HIS A 102 -6.42 -12.44 -8.25
N ALA A 103 -7.06 -11.28 -8.51
CA ALA A 103 -6.66 -10.34 -9.54
C ALA A 103 -5.27 -9.74 -9.28
N ALA A 104 -4.91 -9.54 -8.01
CA ALA A 104 -3.64 -8.95 -7.59
C ALA A 104 -2.41 -9.89 -7.68
N ARG A 105 -2.60 -11.21 -7.87
CA ARG A 105 -1.49 -12.19 -7.81
C ARG A 105 -0.31 -11.90 -8.75
N LYS A 106 -0.60 -11.33 -9.92
CA LYS A 106 0.42 -10.94 -10.90
C LYS A 106 0.53 -9.44 -11.06
N ALA A 107 -0.13 -8.67 -10.19
CA ALA A 107 -0.16 -7.23 -10.28
C ALA A 107 1.14 -6.63 -9.74
N ARG A 108 1.53 -5.49 -10.30
CA ARG A 108 2.59 -4.66 -9.74
C ARG A 108 2.12 -3.89 -8.50
N MET A 109 0.82 -3.57 -8.47
CA MET A 109 0.16 -3.02 -7.30
C MET A 109 -1.35 -3.18 -7.43
N LEU A 110 -2.02 -3.23 -6.28
CA LEU A 110 -3.47 -3.18 -6.17
C LEU A 110 -3.88 -1.85 -5.52
N VAL A 111 -4.69 -1.07 -6.21
CA VAL A 111 -5.21 0.21 -5.72
C VAL A 111 -6.64 0.01 -5.24
N ILE A 112 -6.90 0.39 -3.99
CA ILE A 112 -8.21 0.29 -3.35
C ILE A 112 -8.60 1.60 -2.67
N ARG A 113 -9.89 1.76 -2.43
CA ARG A 113 -10.37 2.93 -1.69
C ARG A 113 -10.14 2.80 -0.19
N ARG A 114 -9.95 3.94 0.47
CA ARG A 114 -10.16 4.07 1.90
C ARG A 114 -11.66 4.13 2.21
N SER A 115 -12.09 3.49 3.29
CA SER A 115 -13.47 3.65 3.77
C SER A 115 -13.75 5.08 4.27
N ARG A 116 -15.00 5.53 4.10
CA ARG A 116 -15.52 6.81 4.62
C ARG A 116 -15.83 6.77 6.12
N SER A 117 -15.73 5.60 6.74
CA SER A 117 -16.08 5.42 8.14
C SER A 117 -15.33 6.41 9.05
N ARG A 118 -16.10 7.04 9.94
CA ARG A 118 -15.61 7.96 10.97
C ARG A 118 -15.62 7.26 12.33
N GLY A 119 -14.92 7.85 13.30
CA GLY A 119 -14.83 7.29 14.65
C GLY A 119 -14.30 5.84 14.68
N PRO A 120 -14.79 4.98 15.58
CA PRO A 120 -14.25 3.63 15.77
C PRO A 120 -14.43 2.71 14.55
N GLN A 121 -15.47 2.92 13.73
CA GLN A 121 -15.70 2.16 12.50
C GLN A 121 -14.56 2.31 11.47
N ARG A 122 -13.79 3.39 11.56
CA ARG A 122 -12.61 3.61 10.72
C ARG A 122 -11.58 2.50 10.89
N LEU A 123 -11.33 2.08 12.13
CA LEU A 123 -10.36 1.03 12.44
C LEU A 123 -10.81 -0.33 11.88
N VAL A 124 -12.11 -0.61 11.91
CA VAL A 124 -12.69 -1.85 11.35
C VAL A 124 -12.46 -1.92 9.85
N HIS A 125 -12.70 -0.83 9.12
CA HIS A 125 -12.48 -0.83 7.67
C HIS A 125 -11.01 -0.85 7.29
N THR A 126 -10.16 -0.17 8.06
CA THR A 126 -8.71 -0.28 7.90
C THR A 126 -8.25 -1.73 8.08
N GLN A 127 -8.84 -2.47 9.04
CA GLN A 127 -8.56 -3.89 9.24
C GLN A 127 -8.85 -4.72 7.99
N THR A 128 -9.99 -4.50 7.33
CA THR A 128 -10.34 -5.22 6.09
C THR A 128 -9.36 -4.94 4.97
N ASN A 129 -8.93 -3.67 4.82
CA ASN A 129 -7.93 -3.29 3.82
C ASN A 129 -6.54 -3.88 4.14
N LEU A 130 -6.14 -3.92 5.41
CA LEU A 130 -4.90 -4.59 5.84
C LEU A 130 -4.95 -6.10 5.63
N THR A 131 -6.10 -6.72 5.87
CA THR A 131 -6.33 -8.14 5.61
C THR A 131 -6.22 -8.47 4.13
N LEU A 132 -6.66 -7.56 3.26
CA LEU A 132 -6.46 -7.65 1.82
C LEU A 132 -4.99 -7.45 1.46
N ALA A 133 -4.31 -6.45 2.02
CA ALA A 133 -2.87 -6.23 1.80
C ALA A 133 -2.03 -7.45 2.15
N ALA A 134 -2.33 -8.11 3.27
CA ALA A 134 -1.67 -9.35 3.69
C ALA A 134 -1.91 -10.54 2.74
N ARG A 135 -2.99 -10.52 1.92
CA ARG A 135 -3.36 -11.62 1.03
C ARG A 135 -3.13 -11.35 -0.46
N ALA A 136 -3.01 -10.08 -0.85
CA ALA A 136 -2.88 -9.68 -2.25
C ALA A 136 -1.57 -10.19 -2.87
N GLY A 137 -0.54 -10.36 -2.04
CA GLY A 137 0.78 -10.81 -2.48
C GLY A 137 1.55 -9.77 -3.26
N CYS A 138 1.01 -8.56 -3.47
CA CYS A 138 1.65 -7.39 -4.08
C CYS A 138 1.44 -6.15 -3.20
N PRO A 139 2.15 -5.03 -3.45
CA PRO A 139 1.87 -3.76 -2.81
C PRO A 139 0.40 -3.35 -2.96
N VAL A 140 -0.24 -2.95 -1.86
CA VAL A 140 -1.62 -2.45 -1.86
C VAL A 140 -1.66 -0.99 -1.49
N VAL A 141 -2.13 -0.15 -2.42
CA VAL A 141 -2.26 1.30 -2.23
C VAL A 141 -3.69 1.65 -1.84
N VAL A 142 -3.86 2.22 -0.66
CA VAL A 142 -5.15 2.67 -0.13
C VAL A 142 -5.28 4.17 -0.34
N VAL A 143 -6.23 4.56 -1.20
CA VAL A 143 -6.42 5.95 -1.64
C VAL A 143 -7.61 6.58 -0.92
N PRO A 144 -7.44 7.73 -0.24
CA PRO A 144 -8.54 8.53 0.28
C PRO A 144 -9.47 9.01 -0.85
N LEU A 145 -10.79 8.96 -0.66
CA LEU A 145 -11.75 9.51 -1.64
C LEU A 145 -11.63 11.04 -1.85
N SER A 146 -10.95 11.73 -0.93
CA SER A 146 -10.61 13.16 -1.05
C SER A 146 -9.37 13.42 -1.90
N TRP A 147 -8.66 12.38 -2.34
CA TRP A 147 -7.44 12.53 -3.13
C TRP A 147 -7.71 13.26 -4.44
N LYS A 148 -6.76 14.12 -4.82
CA LYS A 148 -6.67 14.81 -6.10
C LYS A 148 -5.19 14.93 -6.47
N PRO A 149 -4.85 14.98 -7.76
CA PRO A 149 -3.50 15.28 -8.20
C PRO A 149 -3.01 16.59 -7.59
N SER A 150 -1.77 16.61 -7.09
CA SER A 150 -1.19 17.80 -6.47
C SER A 150 0.34 17.80 -6.59
N LEU A 151 0.97 18.94 -6.30
CA LEU A 151 2.43 19.03 -6.25
C LEU A 151 3.03 18.09 -5.19
N LEU A 152 2.27 17.71 -4.17
CA LEU A 152 2.70 16.76 -3.14
C LEU A 152 2.92 15.35 -3.72
N ASP A 153 2.32 15.02 -4.88
CA ASP A 153 2.57 13.75 -5.56
C ASP A 153 4.07 13.53 -5.89
N ARG A 154 4.87 14.60 -5.95
CA ARG A 154 6.33 14.59 -6.11
C ARG A 154 7.12 14.42 -4.81
N LYS A 155 6.46 13.99 -3.73
CA LYS A 155 7.10 13.61 -2.48
C LYS A 155 6.56 12.27 -2.01
N VAL A 156 7.47 11.34 -1.76
CA VAL A 156 7.17 9.99 -1.24
C VAL A 156 7.83 9.88 0.12
N ALA A 157 7.10 9.38 1.12
CA ALA A 157 7.70 8.98 2.40
C ALA A 157 7.69 7.46 2.53
N VAL A 158 8.72 6.88 3.14
CA VAL A 158 8.77 5.45 3.48
C VAL A 158 9.13 5.28 4.95
N GLY A 159 8.30 4.56 5.68
CA GLY A 159 8.57 4.16 7.05
C GLY A 159 9.39 2.87 7.09
N ILE A 160 10.57 2.93 7.71
CA ILE A 160 11.42 1.75 7.90
C ILE A 160 11.85 1.60 9.35
N ASP A 161 11.96 0.36 9.79
CA ASP A 161 12.38 -0.04 11.14
C ASP A 161 13.89 -0.33 11.23
N GLY A 162 14.62 -0.18 10.11
CA GLY A 162 16.05 -0.46 10.03
C GLY A 162 16.40 -1.96 9.94
N THR A 163 15.40 -2.84 9.85
CA THR A 163 15.63 -4.29 9.66
C THR A 163 15.64 -4.65 8.17
N ALA A 164 16.16 -5.84 7.85
CA ALA A 164 16.15 -6.37 6.48
C ALA A 164 14.74 -6.53 5.90
N LEU A 165 13.70 -6.57 6.76
CA LEU A 165 12.30 -6.61 6.33
C LEU A 165 11.91 -5.33 5.59
N SER A 166 12.62 -4.22 5.80
CA SER A 166 12.32 -2.97 5.11
C SER A 166 12.76 -2.95 3.63
N ALA A 167 13.45 -3.97 3.12
CA ALA A 167 14.01 -3.98 1.76
C ALA A 167 12.96 -3.84 0.65
N GLU A 168 11.86 -4.61 0.68
CA GLU A 168 10.82 -4.52 -0.35
C GLU A 168 10.06 -3.17 -0.28
N ALA A 169 9.88 -2.63 0.93
CA ALA A 169 9.26 -1.32 1.12
C ALA A 169 10.14 -0.20 0.55
N LEU A 170 11.46 -0.27 0.77
CA LEU A 170 12.43 0.63 0.15
C LEU A 170 12.40 0.51 -1.36
N GLU A 171 12.48 -0.71 -1.91
CA GLU A 171 12.42 -0.91 -3.35
C GLU A 171 11.19 -0.29 -3.99
N PHE A 172 10.02 -0.55 -3.41
CA PHE A 172 8.77 0.01 -3.88
C PHE A 172 8.77 1.53 -3.81
N ALA A 173 9.24 2.10 -2.68
CA ALA A 173 9.29 3.54 -2.49
C ALA A 173 10.25 4.23 -3.47
N PHE A 174 11.45 3.68 -3.68
CA PHE A 174 12.41 4.18 -4.67
C PHE A 174 11.85 4.06 -6.09
N GLY A 175 11.22 2.94 -6.43
CA GLY A 175 10.60 2.74 -7.74
C GLY A 175 9.49 3.75 -8.02
N VAL A 176 8.62 4.01 -7.04
CA VAL A 176 7.58 5.05 -7.15
C VAL A 176 8.20 6.44 -7.20
N ALA A 177 9.22 6.72 -6.38
CA ALA A 177 9.87 8.02 -6.37
C ALA A 177 10.52 8.33 -7.73
N ALA A 178 11.25 7.38 -8.30
CA ALA A 178 11.84 7.49 -9.63
C ALA A 178 10.78 7.71 -10.72
N GLY A 179 9.70 6.91 -10.73
CA GLY A 179 8.63 7.04 -11.72
C GLY A 179 7.79 8.33 -11.59
N ARG A 180 7.90 9.03 -10.46
CA ARG A 180 7.22 10.31 -10.21
C ARG A 180 8.14 11.52 -10.31
N GLU A 181 9.44 11.32 -10.56
CA GLU A 181 10.47 12.35 -10.41
C GLU A 181 10.35 13.05 -9.04
N ALA A 182 10.17 12.24 -8.00
CA ALA A 182 9.85 12.66 -6.65
C ALA A 182 11.05 12.54 -5.72
N ASP A 183 11.08 13.41 -4.71
CA ASP A 183 12.00 13.28 -3.58
C ASP A 183 11.49 12.17 -2.63
N LEU A 184 12.40 11.40 -2.05
CA LEU A 184 12.10 10.32 -1.10
C LEU A 184 12.49 10.72 0.32
N ILE A 185 11.53 10.66 1.25
CA ILE A 185 11.73 10.88 2.68
C ILE A 185 11.75 9.52 3.38
N VAL A 186 12.89 9.15 3.95
CA VAL A 186 13.03 7.92 4.73
C VAL A 186 12.77 8.26 6.19
N VAL A 187 11.65 7.79 6.70
CA VAL A 187 11.20 8.01 8.09
C VAL A 187 11.63 6.80 8.91
N HIS A 188 12.54 7.02 9.85
CA HIS A 188 12.88 6.05 10.88
C HIS A 188 12.50 6.64 12.23
N ALA A 189 11.59 5.94 12.91
CA ALA A 189 10.99 6.44 14.14
C ALA A 189 10.91 5.33 15.17
N GLY A 190 11.12 5.68 16.43
CA GLY A 190 11.09 4.75 17.55
C GLY A 190 11.55 5.45 18.82
N VAL A 191 11.02 5.01 19.96
CA VAL A 191 11.59 5.40 21.26
C VAL A 191 12.82 4.53 21.46
N PRO A 192 14.05 5.09 21.54
CA PRO A 192 15.25 4.32 21.77
C PRO A 192 15.09 3.46 23.03
N ALA A 193 15.46 2.18 22.98
CA ALA A 193 15.38 1.29 24.15
C ALA A 193 16.19 1.84 25.35
N GLU A 194 17.23 2.63 25.07
CA GLU A 194 18.11 3.31 26.03
C GLU A 194 17.39 4.37 26.88
N ARG A 195 16.30 4.98 26.37
CA ARG A 195 15.43 5.89 27.13
C ARG A 195 14.61 5.18 28.21
N ALA A 196 14.57 3.85 28.22
CA ALA A 196 13.90 3.10 29.29
C ALA A 196 14.80 2.87 30.52
N PHE A 197 16.13 3.05 30.42
CA PHE A 197 17.07 2.60 31.46
C PHE A 197 18.38 3.41 31.66
N SER A 198 18.59 4.64 31.15
CA SER A 198 19.88 5.34 31.37
C SER A 198 19.83 6.89 31.43
N ASP A 199 20.82 7.45 32.13
CA ASP A 199 21.08 8.87 32.46
C ASP A 199 22.21 9.49 31.59
N GLU A 200 22.59 8.87 30.47
CA GLU A 200 23.56 9.42 29.50
C GLU A 200 22.87 10.33 28.48
N ASP A 201 23.58 11.31 27.92
CA ASP A 201 23.05 12.31 26.97
C ASP A 201 22.34 11.65 25.76
N PRO A 202 20.99 11.56 25.77
CA PRO A 202 20.25 10.53 25.02
C PRO A 202 20.11 10.77 23.52
N ASP A 203 20.35 12.00 23.06
CA ASP A 203 20.02 12.40 21.68
C ASP A 203 21.22 12.27 20.72
N CYS A 204 22.47 12.21 21.20
CA CYS A 204 23.66 12.06 20.33
C CYS A 204 24.02 10.60 20.00
N SER A 205 23.72 9.61 20.86
CA SER A 205 24.03 8.19 20.62
C SER A 205 23.05 7.52 19.65
N TRP A 206 21.75 7.75 19.86
CA TRP A 206 20.67 7.13 19.09
C TRP A 206 20.64 7.61 17.64
N ILE A 207 20.70 8.93 17.42
CA ILE A 207 20.62 9.53 16.09
C ILE A 207 21.78 9.04 15.24
N SER A 208 22.99 9.03 15.80
CA SER A 208 24.20 8.55 15.10
C SER A 208 24.10 7.07 14.74
N ARG A 209 23.61 6.22 15.66
CA ARG A 209 23.40 4.79 15.40
C ARG A 209 22.32 4.53 14.35
N ALA A 210 21.19 5.23 14.46
CA ALA A 210 20.11 5.15 13.50
C ALA A 210 20.57 5.61 12.10
N ASP A 211 21.31 6.71 12.02
CA ASP A 211 21.83 7.22 10.75
C ASP A 211 22.83 6.26 10.10
N HIS A 212 23.65 5.58 10.91
CA HIS A 212 24.56 4.55 10.41
C HIS A 212 23.80 3.35 9.83
N ILE A 213 22.83 2.80 10.58
CA ILE A 213 21.97 1.69 10.11
C ILE A 213 21.20 2.09 8.85
N LEU A 214 20.69 3.31 8.79
CA LEU A 214 20.02 3.83 7.60
C LEU A 214 20.98 3.96 6.42
N SER A 215 22.20 4.42 6.64
CA SER A 215 23.20 4.56 5.57
C SER A 215 23.50 3.22 4.91
N GLU A 216 23.72 2.18 5.70
CA GLU A 216 23.98 0.82 5.18
C GLU A 216 22.77 0.28 4.41
N ASN A 217 21.57 0.41 4.96
CA ASN A 217 20.35 -0.08 4.31
C ASN A 217 20.00 0.70 3.02
N LEU A 218 20.34 1.99 2.95
CA LEU A 218 20.03 2.85 1.80
C LEU A 218 21.09 2.82 0.69
N ALA A 219 22.32 2.41 0.99
CA ALA A 219 23.42 2.43 0.03
C ALA A 219 23.13 1.63 -1.28
N PRO A 220 22.56 0.40 -1.22
CA PRO A 220 22.22 -0.35 -2.44
C PRO A 220 21.16 0.37 -3.30
N TRP A 221 20.19 1.01 -2.66
CA TRP A 221 19.09 1.68 -3.34
C TRP A 221 19.49 3.01 -3.96
N THR A 222 20.29 3.79 -3.24
CA THR A 222 20.82 5.08 -3.74
C THR A 222 21.72 4.84 -4.96
N SER A 223 22.45 3.73 -4.98
CA SER A 223 23.26 3.33 -6.14
C SER A 223 22.41 2.90 -7.34
N ARG A 224 21.28 2.21 -7.09
CA ARG A 224 20.35 1.75 -8.14
C ARG A 224 19.45 2.88 -8.68
N PHE A 225 19.18 3.91 -7.88
CA PHE A 225 18.30 5.02 -8.20
C PHE A 225 19.01 6.36 -7.94
N PRO A 226 20.04 6.72 -8.72
CA PRO A 226 20.86 7.90 -8.47
C PRO A 226 20.10 9.23 -8.60
N ASP A 227 19.02 9.25 -9.39
CA ASP A 227 18.20 10.45 -9.62
C ASP A 227 17.21 10.74 -8.48
N VAL A 228 17.01 9.80 -7.54
CA VAL A 228 16.10 9.97 -6.41
C VAL A 228 16.84 10.66 -5.27
N ARG A 229 16.48 11.91 -4.97
CA ARG A 229 17.03 12.62 -3.81
C ARG A 229 16.40 12.09 -2.53
N VAL A 230 17.26 11.55 -1.66
CA VAL A 230 16.84 10.94 -0.39
C VAL A 230 17.07 11.91 0.77
N THR A 231 16.03 12.19 1.54
CA THR A 231 16.11 12.90 2.82
C THR A 231 15.80 11.91 3.95
N ARG A 232 16.57 11.96 5.04
CA ARG A 232 16.34 11.10 6.22
C ARG A 232 15.63 11.91 7.29
N PHE A 233 14.58 11.35 7.85
CA PHE A 233 13.83 11.91 8.96
C PHE A 233 13.89 10.95 10.15
N LEU A 234 14.73 11.30 11.12
CA LEU A 234 14.91 10.55 12.37
C LEU A 234 14.01 11.16 13.45
N SER A 235 13.16 10.35 14.06
CA SER A 235 12.19 10.83 15.05
C SER A 235 12.13 9.94 16.27
N SER A 236 12.16 10.53 17.47
CA SER A 236 11.92 9.80 18.73
C SER A 236 10.42 9.55 19.00
N ARG A 237 9.53 9.98 18.09
CA ARG A 237 8.08 9.73 18.19
C ARG A 237 7.76 8.26 17.95
N GLN A 238 6.57 7.84 18.39
CA GLN A 238 6.02 6.57 17.95
C GLN A 238 5.90 6.53 16.41
N PRO A 239 6.26 5.42 15.74
CA PRO A 239 6.31 5.33 14.28
C PRO A 239 5.04 5.81 13.58
N ALA A 240 3.87 5.41 14.09
CA ALA A 240 2.59 5.82 13.52
C ALA A 240 2.36 7.34 13.60
N ALA A 241 2.78 7.97 14.71
CA ALA A 241 2.63 9.41 14.87
C ALA A 241 3.59 10.18 13.95
N ALA A 242 4.81 9.69 13.78
CA ALA A 242 5.77 10.26 12.83
C ALA A 242 5.24 10.19 11.39
N LEU A 243 4.78 9.01 10.94
CA LEU A 243 4.27 8.84 9.58
C LEU A 243 2.98 9.64 9.31
N VAL A 244 2.10 9.76 10.30
CA VAL A 244 0.88 10.59 10.18
C VAL A 244 1.24 12.07 10.03
N HIS A 245 2.24 12.55 10.75
CA HIS A 245 2.74 13.93 10.60
C HIS A 245 3.23 14.18 9.17
N GLU A 246 4.08 13.30 8.65
CA GLU A 246 4.60 13.43 7.28
C GLU A 246 3.52 13.32 6.20
N SER A 247 2.43 12.59 6.46
CA SER A 247 1.33 12.40 5.49
C SER A 247 0.60 13.69 5.07
N GLY A 248 0.83 14.80 5.77
CA GLY A 248 0.33 16.12 5.38
C GLY A 248 1.09 16.74 4.21
N ASP A 249 2.37 16.38 4.03
CA ASP A 249 3.30 17.05 3.12
C ASP A 249 3.85 16.12 2.02
N VAL A 250 3.29 14.92 1.89
CA VAL A 250 3.65 13.93 0.86
C VAL A 250 2.45 13.39 0.11
N GLY A 251 2.65 12.93 -1.12
CA GLY A 251 1.61 12.37 -1.98
C GLY A 251 1.53 10.85 -1.93
N LEU A 252 2.43 10.19 -1.20
CA LEU A 252 2.36 8.77 -0.86
C LEU A 252 3.18 8.49 0.40
N VAL A 253 2.61 7.74 1.33
CA VAL A 253 3.37 7.08 2.40
C VAL A 253 3.46 5.59 2.11
N VAL A 254 4.66 5.02 2.18
CA VAL A 254 4.94 3.60 2.02
C VAL A 254 5.28 3.00 3.38
N VAL A 255 4.67 1.87 3.70
CA VAL A 255 4.96 1.09 4.90
C VAL A 255 5.10 -0.38 4.56
N GLY A 256 5.99 -1.07 5.26
CA GLY A 256 6.06 -2.52 5.21
C GLY A 256 4.89 -3.18 5.94
N ALA A 257 4.44 -4.34 5.46
CA ALA A 257 3.47 -5.20 6.12
C ALA A 257 4.17 -6.00 7.23
N HIS A 258 4.53 -5.34 8.34
CA HIS A 258 5.40 -5.95 9.34
C HIS A 258 4.81 -7.23 9.97
N SER A 259 5.52 -8.35 9.83
CA SER A 259 5.18 -9.66 10.41
C SER A 259 5.68 -9.77 11.85
N GLY A 260 5.17 -8.94 12.75
CA GLY A 260 5.29 -9.21 14.20
C GLY A 260 4.40 -10.39 14.62
N ALA A 261 4.54 -10.89 15.85
CA ALA A 261 3.72 -11.97 16.42
C ALA A 261 2.19 -11.69 16.44
N LEU A 262 1.77 -10.51 15.99
CA LEU A 262 0.38 -10.13 15.79
C LEU A 262 0.09 -10.08 14.29
N PRO A 263 -1.00 -10.70 13.81
CA PRO A 263 -1.29 -10.80 12.37
C PRO A 263 -1.51 -9.46 11.67
N ILE A 264 -1.62 -8.33 12.40
CA ILE A 264 -1.86 -6.98 11.88
C ILE A 264 -1.14 -5.93 12.73
N ASP A 265 -0.23 -5.17 12.11
CA ASP A 265 0.57 -4.14 12.75
C ASP A 265 -0.30 -2.94 13.24
N PRO A 266 -0.30 -2.63 14.56
CA PRO A 266 -0.96 -1.45 15.12
C PRO A 266 -0.49 -0.13 14.51
N VAL A 267 0.78 -0.04 14.06
CA VAL A 267 1.34 1.15 13.40
C VAL A 267 0.70 1.31 12.03
N ALA A 268 0.72 0.31 11.16
CA ALA A 268 0.03 0.34 9.87
C ALA A 268 -1.48 0.67 10.04
N ARG A 269 -2.15 0.07 11.03
CA ARG A 269 -3.58 0.30 11.26
C ARG A 269 -3.91 1.71 11.73
N ARG A 270 -3.14 2.29 12.66
CA ARG A 270 -3.36 3.67 13.13
C ARG A 270 -2.96 4.69 12.06
N SER A 271 -1.85 4.43 11.38
CA SER A 271 -1.34 5.26 10.28
C SER A 271 -2.36 5.37 9.16
N MET A 272 -2.79 4.26 8.56
CA MET A 272 -3.76 4.26 7.47
C MET A 272 -5.11 4.87 7.87
N ALA A 273 -5.52 4.72 9.14
CA ALA A 273 -6.73 5.36 9.63
C ALA A 273 -6.59 6.90 9.62
N ALA A 274 -5.45 7.44 10.04
CA ALA A 274 -5.28 8.87 10.25
C ALA A 274 -4.73 9.64 9.04
N MET A 275 -4.00 8.99 8.12
CA MET A 275 -3.29 9.65 7.02
C MET A 275 -4.19 10.37 6.03
N THR A 276 -3.73 11.51 5.51
CA THR A 276 -4.47 12.35 4.55
C THR A 276 -4.13 12.04 3.09
N CYS A 277 -2.99 11.41 2.85
CA CYS A 277 -2.52 11.00 1.53
C CYS A 277 -2.80 9.49 1.25
N PRO A 278 -2.58 9.02 0.01
CA PRO A 278 -2.47 7.60 -0.31
C PRO A 278 -1.43 6.88 0.56
N VAL A 279 -1.71 5.62 0.90
CA VAL A 279 -0.81 4.77 1.70
C VAL A 279 -0.58 3.44 1.01
N ALA A 280 0.68 3.11 0.70
CA ALA A 280 1.07 1.81 0.19
C ALA A 280 1.50 0.89 1.34
N VAL A 281 0.89 -0.29 1.41
CA VAL A 281 1.30 -1.39 2.29
C VAL A 281 2.01 -2.42 1.43
N VAL A 282 3.30 -2.63 1.70
CA VAL A 282 4.16 -3.50 0.90
C VAL A 282 4.37 -4.83 1.62
N PRO A 283 4.06 -5.98 1.01
CA PRO A 283 4.29 -7.28 1.63
C PRO A 283 5.80 -7.54 1.83
N HIS A 284 6.14 -8.30 2.87
CA HIS A 284 7.50 -8.79 3.10
C HIS A 284 7.59 -10.26 2.68
N HIS A 285 8.50 -10.58 1.76
CA HIS A 285 8.70 -11.93 1.25
C HIS A 285 10.06 -12.51 1.68
N LEU A 286 11.05 -11.66 1.95
CA LEU A 286 12.38 -12.06 2.39
C LEU A 286 12.40 -12.72 3.78
N ALA A 287 11.44 -12.42 4.66
CA ALA A 287 11.36 -12.99 6.01
C ALA A 287 11.08 -14.50 6.02
N GLU A 288 10.16 -14.96 5.18
CA GLU A 288 9.73 -16.37 5.18
C GLU A 288 10.87 -17.29 4.73
N ALA A 289 11.73 -16.83 3.82
CA ALA A 289 12.89 -17.58 3.35
C ALA A 289 13.98 -17.71 4.42
N VAL A 290 14.36 -16.60 5.07
CA VAL A 290 15.43 -16.60 6.11
C VAL A 290 14.97 -17.32 7.39
N GLN A 291 13.68 -17.28 7.70
CA GLN A 291 13.11 -17.92 8.90
C GLN A 291 12.83 -19.43 8.68
N ALA A 292 12.60 -19.85 7.43
CA ALA A 292 12.59 -21.26 7.05
C ALA A 292 14.01 -21.87 7.06
N ASP A 293 15.01 -21.12 6.59
CA ASP A 293 16.41 -21.56 6.58
C ASP A 293 16.95 -21.79 8.01
N ARG A 294 16.73 -20.82 8.92
CA ARG A 294 17.10 -20.96 10.35
C ARG A 294 16.36 -22.06 11.11
N ARG A 295 15.15 -22.45 10.69
CA ARG A 295 14.43 -23.60 11.28
C ARG A 295 14.99 -24.93 10.79
N THR A 296 15.57 -24.96 9.61
CA THR A 296 16.16 -26.17 9.03
C THR A 296 17.53 -26.43 9.67
N ASP A 297 18.33 -25.39 9.92
CA ASP A 297 19.62 -25.51 10.62
C ASP A 297 19.47 -25.94 12.09
N VAL A 298 18.41 -25.52 12.78
CA VAL A 298 18.14 -25.94 14.18
C VAL A 298 17.70 -27.40 14.28
N LEU A 299 17.13 -27.99 13.22
CA LEU A 299 16.73 -29.40 13.20
C LEU A 299 17.86 -30.35 12.77
N ILE A 300 18.90 -29.86 12.10
CA ILE A 300 20.04 -30.68 11.64
C ILE A 300 21.20 -30.64 12.66
N GLY A 301 21.28 -29.65 13.54
CA GLY A 301 22.31 -29.54 14.59
C GLY A 301 22.06 -30.33 15.88
N GLY A 302 21.08 -31.25 15.88
CA GLY A 302 20.57 -31.92 17.07
C GLY A 302 20.78 -33.44 17.13
N GLU A 303 21.77 -33.99 16.42
CA GLU A 303 22.26 -35.36 16.67
C GLU A 303 23.79 -35.37 16.63
N SER A 304 24.41 -35.32 17.81
CA SER A 304 25.78 -35.76 18.07
C SER A 304 25.88 -36.16 19.54
#